data_AF-A0A4P5W1J6-F1
#
_entry.id   AF-A0A4P5W1J6-F1
#
_cell.length_a   1.000
_cell.length_b   1.000
_cell.length_c   1.000
_cell.angle_alpha   90.00
_cell.angle_beta   90.00
_cell.angle_gamma   90.00
#
_symmetry.space_group_name_H-M   'P 1'
#
loop_
_entity.id
_entity.type
_entity.pdbx_description
1 polymer ?
#
loop_
_entity_poly.entity_id
_entity_poly.type
_entity_poly.pdbx_seq_one_letter_code
_entity_poly.pdbx_strand_id
1 'polypeptide(L)'
;MVFFSFLACAPGERDSGAAPYVPRHNECLPEGEAMSEATCRAVVEEDGRLPTHGGNKSGTEPDPVDPRLSDPEFLWMTAEVRRCTCSCCHTESWGGPGVYYWNLEFAPVWTDSASSWTLSVFAGLTGEANQTLPTDDLERLQAWVEAEGIRREAR
;
A
#
# COMPACT_ATOMS: atom_id res chain seq x y z
N MET A 1 2.02 -46.06 48.25
CA MET A 1 3.04 -45.00 48.10
C MET A 1 3.36 -44.86 46.62
N VAL A 2 2.83 -43.82 45.97
CA VAL A 2 3.37 -43.27 44.73
C VAL A 2 3.22 -41.76 44.86
N PHE A 3 4.35 -41.07 44.98
CA PHE A 3 4.46 -39.62 45.05
C PHE A 3 4.23 -39.06 43.63
N PHE A 4 3.17 -38.27 43.44
CA PHE A 4 3.09 -37.35 42.32
C PHE A 4 3.57 -35.99 42.81
N SER A 5 4.71 -35.54 42.28
CA SER A 5 5.29 -34.25 42.61
C SER A 5 5.78 -33.58 41.34
N PHE A 6 5.43 -32.30 41.22
CA PHE A 6 5.89 -31.28 40.27
C PHE A 6 5.36 -31.44 38.83
N LEU A 7 5.00 -30.38 38.08
CA LEU A 7 5.52 -29.01 38.09
C LEU A 7 4.41 -27.95 37.98
N ALA A 8 4.72 -26.83 38.61
CA ALA A 8 4.02 -25.56 38.57
C ALA A 8 3.91 -24.96 37.15
N CYS A 9 2.89 -24.12 36.98
CA CYS A 9 2.77 -23.16 35.89
C CYS A 9 4.08 -22.37 35.72
N ALA A 10 4.72 -22.49 34.56
CA ALA A 10 5.61 -21.44 34.08
C ALA A 10 4.73 -20.44 33.31
N PRO A 11 4.58 -19.18 33.77
CA PRO A 11 4.16 -18.12 32.85
C PRO A 11 5.27 -17.99 31.81
N GLY A 12 4.95 -18.31 30.56
CA GLY A 12 5.85 -18.05 29.43
C GLY A 12 6.29 -16.60 29.47
N GLU A 13 7.60 -16.40 29.33
CA GLU A 13 8.26 -15.12 29.27
C GLU A 13 7.44 -14.12 28.44
N ARG A 14 7.04 -13.01 29.07
CA ARG A 14 6.70 -11.81 28.33
C ARG A 14 7.97 -11.33 27.67
N ASP A 15 8.07 -11.62 26.39
CA ASP A 15 9.14 -11.12 25.54
C ASP A 15 9.22 -9.58 25.67
N SER A 16 10.45 -9.12 25.76
CA SER A 16 10.85 -7.81 26.22
C SER A 16 10.39 -6.69 25.28
N GLY A 17 9.47 -5.85 25.74
CA GLY A 17 9.58 -4.38 25.83
C GLY A 17 9.99 -3.52 24.62
N ALA A 18 10.26 -4.08 23.44
CA ALA A 18 10.44 -3.29 22.23
C ALA A 18 9.07 -2.93 21.67
N ALA A 19 8.84 -1.65 21.38
CA ALA A 19 7.70 -1.27 20.56
C ALA A 19 7.78 -2.05 19.24
N PRO A 20 6.64 -2.53 18.70
CA PRO A 20 6.62 -3.18 17.40
C PRO A 20 7.27 -2.26 16.36
N TYR A 21 8.09 -2.83 15.48
CA TYR A 21 8.70 -2.08 14.40
C TYR A 21 7.61 -1.50 13.50
N VAL A 22 7.68 -0.19 13.28
CA VAL A 22 6.81 0.55 12.36
C VAL A 22 7.65 0.95 11.15
N PRO A 23 7.35 0.43 9.95
CA PRO A 23 8.04 0.83 8.72
C PRO A 23 7.95 2.33 8.46
N ARG A 24 9.01 2.93 7.93
CA ARG A 24 8.99 4.33 7.48
C ARG A 24 8.19 4.48 6.19
N HIS A 25 7.73 5.69 5.90
CA HIS A 25 6.90 6.03 4.74
C HIS A 25 7.43 5.49 3.39
N ASN A 26 8.75 5.47 3.21
CA ASN A 26 9.43 5.04 1.99
C ASN A 26 10.05 3.63 2.11
N GLU A 27 9.59 2.82 3.06
CA GLU A 27 10.02 1.43 3.20
C GLU A 27 9.00 0.50 2.57
N CYS A 28 9.50 -0.62 2.08
CA CYS A 28 8.70 -1.69 1.50
C CYS A 28 9.18 -3.03 2.04
N LEU A 29 8.24 -3.96 2.15
CA LEU A 29 8.53 -5.36 2.41
C LEU A 29 9.21 -6.01 1.20
N PRO A 30 9.81 -7.20 1.37
CA PRO A 30 10.32 -8.00 0.27
C PRO A 30 9.28 -8.26 -0.83
N GLU A 31 9.74 -8.55 -2.05
CA GLU A 31 8.86 -8.93 -3.16
C GLU A 31 7.98 -10.13 -2.79
N GLY A 32 6.71 -10.07 -3.19
CA GLY A 32 5.72 -11.10 -2.89
C GLY A 32 5.04 -10.99 -1.52
N GLU A 33 5.50 -10.09 -0.65
CA GLU A 33 4.82 -9.76 0.60
C GLU A 33 3.82 -8.59 0.43
N ALA A 34 2.96 -8.37 1.42
CA ALA A 34 2.04 -7.24 1.47
C ALA A 34 1.93 -6.73 2.91
N MET A 35 1.70 -5.42 3.06
CA MET A 35 1.55 -4.84 4.38
C MET A 35 0.37 -5.48 5.12
N SER A 36 0.65 -5.99 6.33
CA SER A 36 -0.39 -6.61 7.15
C SER A 36 -1.31 -5.55 7.79
N GLU A 37 -2.52 -5.96 8.14
CA GLU A 37 -3.45 -5.14 8.92
C GLU A 37 -2.83 -4.58 10.21
N ALA A 38 -2.10 -5.42 10.94
CA ALA A 38 -1.46 -5.02 12.20
C ALA A 38 -0.38 -3.97 11.95
N THR A 39 0.41 -4.13 10.89
CA THR A 39 1.45 -3.18 10.49
C THR A 39 0.83 -1.84 10.08
N CYS A 40 -0.21 -1.86 9.23
CA CYS A 40 -0.85 -0.63 8.78
C CYS A 40 -1.52 0.15 9.91
N ARG A 41 -2.14 -0.54 10.87
CA ARG A 41 -2.69 0.12 12.06
C ARG A 41 -1.59 0.83 12.86
N ALA A 42 -0.46 0.16 13.09
CA ALA A 42 0.66 0.75 13.81
C ALA A 42 1.26 1.96 13.07
N VAL A 43 1.37 1.89 11.73
CA VAL A 43 1.80 3.02 10.89
C VAL A 43 0.85 4.21 11.03
N VAL A 44 -0.46 3.99 10.90
CA VAL A 44 -1.47 5.05 10.99
C VAL A 44 -1.53 5.68 12.38
N GLU A 45 -1.40 4.87 13.44
CA GLU A 45 -1.34 5.34 14.83
C GLU A 45 -0.10 6.21 15.09
N GLU A 46 1.07 5.81 14.58
CA GLU A 46 2.33 6.55 14.74
C GLU A 46 2.35 7.86 13.93
N ASP A 47 1.88 7.83 12.67
CA ASP A 47 1.88 9.01 11.79
C ASP A 47 0.85 10.07 12.22
N GLY A 48 -0.16 9.69 13.02
CA GLY A 48 -1.23 10.58 13.46
C GLY A 48 -2.09 11.15 12.33
N ARG A 49 -2.02 10.54 11.13
CA ARG A 49 -2.78 10.93 9.94
C ARG A 49 -3.89 9.92 9.68
N LEU A 50 -5.08 10.41 9.35
CA LEU A 50 -6.13 9.53 8.87
C LEU A 50 -5.80 9.05 7.45
N PRO A 51 -5.98 7.76 7.14
CA PRO A 51 -5.93 7.27 5.77
C PRO A 51 -6.81 8.10 4.85
N THR A 52 -6.44 8.17 3.58
CA THR A 52 -7.24 8.76 2.49
C THR A 52 -7.74 10.20 2.73
N HIS A 53 -6.99 11.03 3.47
CA HIS A 53 -7.34 12.44 3.68
C HIS A 53 -7.22 13.27 2.38
N GLY A 54 -8.31 13.36 1.61
CA GLY A 54 -8.41 14.09 0.35
C GLY A 54 -9.88 14.31 -0.05
N GLY A 55 -10.18 15.45 -0.67
CA GLY A 55 -11.55 15.87 -0.98
C GLY A 55 -12.02 15.69 -2.43
N ASN A 56 -11.22 15.09 -3.32
CA ASN A 56 -11.43 15.17 -4.77
C ASN A 56 -11.63 13.79 -5.40
N LYS A 57 -12.86 13.46 -5.83
CA LYS A 57 -13.22 12.21 -6.51
C LYS A 57 -12.45 11.98 -7.81
N SER A 58 -12.18 10.70 -8.13
CA SER A 58 -11.81 10.33 -9.50
C SER A 58 -12.94 10.69 -10.46
N GLY A 59 -12.58 11.22 -11.62
CA GLY A 59 -13.51 11.49 -12.72
C GLY A 59 -13.79 10.26 -13.60
N THR A 60 -13.28 9.08 -13.25
CA THR A 60 -13.40 7.86 -14.06
C THR A 60 -14.52 6.96 -13.54
N GLU A 61 -15.40 6.52 -14.45
CA GLU A 61 -16.41 5.50 -14.15
C GLU A 61 -15.77 4.10 -14.15
N PRO A 62 -16.01 3.26 -13.13
CA PRO A 62 -15.45 1.92 -13.04
C PRO A 62 -16.05 0.97 -14.08
N ASP A 63 -15.20 0.17 -14.75
CA ASP A 63 -15.58 -0.87 -15.70
C ASP A 63 -15.30 -2.27 -15.13
N PRO A 64 -16.32 -3.08 -14.81
CA PRO A 64 -16.14 -4.40 -14.19
C PRO A 64 -15.43 -5.43 -15.08
N VAL A 65 -15.31 -5.18 -16.40
CA VAL A 65 -14.62 -6.08 -17.35
C VAL A 65 -13.35 -5.43 -17.94
N ASP A 66 -12.77 -4.47 -17.24
CA ASP A 66 -11.56 -3.77 -17.70
C ASP A 66 -10.40 -4.76 -17.98
N PRO A 67 -9.79 -4.73 -19.19
CA PRO A 67 -8.74 -5.68 -19.57
C PRO A 67 -7.52 -5.65 -18.65
N ARG A 68 -7.28 -4.53 -17.95
CA ARG A 68 -6.17 -4.39 -16.98
C ARG A 68 -6.28 -5.40 -15.83
N LEU A 69 -7.48 -5.89 -15.51
CA LEU A 69 -7.66 -6.92 -14.47
C LEU A 69 -6.93 -8.24 -14.78
N SER A 70 -6.57 -8.46 -16.05
CA SER A 70 -5.77 -9.60 -16.49
C SER A 70 -4.37 -9.21 -17.00
N ASP A 71 -4.02 -7.93 -16.96
CA ASP A 71 -2.73 -7.41 -17.43
C ASP A 71 -1.64 -7.72 -16.39
N PRO A 72 -0.62 -8.52 -16.72
CA PRO A 72 0.46 -8.85 -15.79
C PRO A 72 1.21 -7.62 -15.26
N GLU A 73 1.28 -6.53 -16.04
CA GLU A 73 1.96 -5.31 -15.59
C GLU A 73 1.12 -4.54 -14.56
N PHE A 74 -0.19 -4.48 -14.75
CA PHE A 74 -1.08 -3.93 -13.72
C PHE A 74 -1.05 -4.75 -12.43
N LEU A 75 -1.03 -6.09 -12.55
CA LEU A 75 -0.95 -6.98 -11.39
C LEU A 75 0.38 -6.83 -10.65
N TRP A 76 1.49 -6.72 -11.38
CA TRP A 76 2.81 -6.44 -10.81
C TRP A 76 2.83 -5.08 -10.10
N MET A 77 2.40 -4.00 -10.76
CA MET A 77 2.36 -2.66 -10.16
C MET A 77 1.48 -2.63 -8.91
N THR A 78 0.36 -3.36 -8.92
CA THR A 78 -0.50 -3.50 -7.74
C THR A 78 0.21 -4.21 -6.59
N ALA A 79 0.99 -5.25 -6.87
CA ALA A 79 1.77 -5.96 -5.86
C ALA A 79 2.90 -5.08 -5.29
N GLU A 80 3.62 -4.37 -6.16
CA GLU A 80 4.70 -3.44 -5.77
C GLU A 80 4.20 -2.34 -4.82
N VAL A 81 3.04 -1.78 -5.10
CA VAL A 81 2.45 -0.75 -4.23
C VAL A 81 2.01 -1.34 -2.89
N ARG A 82 1.40 -2.53 -2.90
CA ARG A 82 0.85 -3.17 -1.68
C ARG A 82 1.92 -3.68 -0.71
N ARG A 83 3.16 -3.88 -1.16
CA ARG A 83 4.29 -4.19 -0.26
C ARG A 83 4.88 -2.96 0.43
N CYS A 84 4.50 -1.74 0.06
CA CYS A 84 5.07 -0.50 0.59
C CYS A 84 4.21 0.18 1.65
N THR A 85 4.85 0.90 2.58
CA THR A 85 4.18 1.57 3.72
C THR A 85 3.10 2.56 3.28
N CYS A 86 3.28 3.22 2.14
CA CYS A 86 2.29 4.15 1.59
C CYS A 86 0.91 3.49 1.40
N SER A 87 0.83 2.19 1.16
CA SER A 87 -0.45 1.47 1.03
C SER A 87 -1.33 1.57 2.28
N CYS A 88 -0.74 1.71 3.47
CA CYS A 88 -1.46 1.82 4.73
C CYS A 88 -2.28 3.11 4.84
N CYS A 89 -1.81 4.21 4.24
CA CYS A 89 -2.51 5.49 4.22
C CYS A 89 -3.43 5.64 2.99
N HIS A 90 -3.33 4.74 2.02
CA HIS A 90 -4.05 4.81 0.74
C HIS A 90 -5.06 3.67 0.55
N THR A 91 -5.57 3.15 1.66
CA THR A 91 -6.59 2.10 1.73
C THR A 91 -7.69 2.62 2.67
N GLU A 92 -8.95 2.68 2.21
CA GLU A 92 -10.05 3.35 2.93
C GLU A 92 -10.58 2.54 4.12
N SER A 93 -10.46 1.22 4.07
CA SER A 93 -10.87 0.30 5.14
C SER A 93 -10.16 0.53 6.48
N TRP A 94 -9.09 1.32 6.51
CA TRP A 94 -8.35 1.70 7.73
C TRP A 94 -8.94 2.90 8.49
N GLY A 95 -10.13 3.38 8.15
CA GLY A 95 -10.85 4.39 8.95
C GLY A 95 -10.55 5.84 8.56
N GLY A 96 -10.13 6.05 7.30
CA GLY A 96 -10.11 7.36 6.68
C GLY A 96 -11.52 7.86 6.33
N PRO A 97 -11.79 9.18 6.30
CA PRO A 97 -13.10 9.71 5.89
C PRO A 97 -13.47 9.37 4.42
N GLY A 98 -12.56 8.76 3.64
CA GLY A 98 -12.64 8.75 2.17
C GLY A 98 -12.52 10.18 1.63
N VAL A 99 -12.17 10.47 0.38
CA VAL A 99 -12.32 9.67 -0.83
C VAL A 99 -11.45 10.34 -1.92
N TYR A 100 -10.54 9.60 -2.57
CA TYR A 100 -9.80 9.92 -3.82
C TYR A 100 -8.87 11.18 -3.78
N TYR A 101 -7.72 11.32 -4.46
CA TYR A 101 -6.96 10.53 -5.41
C TYR A 101 -6.09 9.44 -4.74
N TRP A 102 -5.77 8.38 -5.48
CA TRP A 102 -4.87 7.31 -5.04
C TRP A 102 -5.44 6.52 -3.84
N ASN A 103 -6.54 5.79 -4.09
CA ASN A 103 -7.16 4.82 -3.21
C ASN A 103 -6.99 3.40 -3.81
N LEU A 104 -6.30 2.52 -3.09
CA LEU A 104 -5.99 1.15 -3.50
C LEU A 104 -7.18 0.19 -3.45
N GLU A 105 -8.27 0.59 -2.79
CA GLU A 105 -9.54 -0.14 -2.74
C GLU A 105 -10.55 0.36 -3.77
N PHE A 106 -10.17 1.35 -4.61
CA PHE A 106 -11.00 1.73 -5.75
C PHE A 106 -11.14 0.55 -6.71
N ALA A 107 -12.34 0.01 -6.80
CA ALA A 107 -12.64 -1.14 -7.63
C ALA A 107 -13.13 -0.73 -9.04
N PRO A 108 -12.80 -1.51 -10.07
CA PRO A 108 -11.95 -2.71 -10.01
C PRO A 108 -10.47 -2.43 -10.29
N VAL A 109 -10.15 -1.26 -10.86
CA VAL A 109 -8.79 -0.86 -11.23
C VAL A 109 -8.38 0.38 -10.43
N TRP A 110 -7.65 0.17 -9.34
CA TRP A 110 -7.35 1.23 -8.37
C TRP A 110 -6.64 2.45 -8.99
N THR A 111 -5.89 2.26 -10.08
CA THR A 111 -5.15 3.34 -10.75
C THR A 111 -6.05 4.40 -11.33
N ASP A 112 -7.31 4.07 -11.64
CA ASP A 112 -8.30 5.04 -12.08
C ASP A 112 -8.64 6.05 -10.98
N SER A 113 -8.39 5.73 -9.71
CA SER A 113 -8.46 6.71 -8.62
C SER A 113 -7.24 7.60 -8.52
N ALA A 114 -6.08 7.20 -9.07
CA ALA A 114 -4.83 7.94 -8.98
C ALA A 114 -4.79 9.09 -9.99
N SER A 115 -4.31 10.27 -9.57
CA SER A 115 -4.06 11.37 -10.52
C SER A 115 -2.85 11.06 -11.39
N SER A 116 -2.75 11.67 -12.58
CA SER A 116 -1.52 11.56 -13.38
C SER A 116 -0.29 12.06 -12.63
N TRP A 117 -0.45 13.10 -11.80
CA TRP A 117 0.63 13.58 -10.93
C TRP A 117 1.08 12.51 -9.93
N THR A 118 0.13 11.81 -9.29
CA THR A 118 0.43 10.73 -8.34
C THR A 118 1.21 9.60 -9.04
N LEU A 119 0.81 9.21 -10.25
CA LEU A 119 1.55 8.21 -11.02
C LEU A 119 2.96 8.69 -11.40
N SER A 120 3.12 9.96 -11.81
CA SER A 120 4.44 10.55 -12.07
C SER A 120 5.34 10.58 -10.82
N VAL A 121 4.76 10.79 -9.64
CA VAL A 121 5.50 10.72 -8.37
C VAL A 121 6.04 9.30 -8.15
N PHE A 122 5.26 8.24 -8.32
CA PHE A 122 5.76 6.86 -8.15
C PHE A 122 6.93 6.55 -9.07
N ALA A 123 6.81 6.93 -10.34
CA ALA A 123 7.83 6.72 -11.34
C ALA A 123 9.08 7.60 -11.18
N GLY A 124 9.14 8.44 -10.13
CA GLY A 124 10.28 9.33 -9.89
C GLY A 124 10.45 10.38 -10.99
N LEU A 125 9.38 10.72 -11.71
CA LEU A 125 9.37 11.73 -12.78
C LEU A 125 9.19 13.15 -12.22
N THR A 126 9.08 13.28 -10.90
CA THR A 126 8.96 14.55 -10.17
C THR A 126 10.16 14.74 -9.24
N GLY A 127 10.25 15.90 -8.58
CA GLY A 127 11.26 16.15 -7.54
C GLY A 127 10.97 15.51 -6.17
N GLU A 128 9.89 14.75 -6.04
CA GLU A 128 9.37 14.23 -4.76
C GLU A 128 10.03 12.89 -4.37
N ALA A 129 11.36 12.87 -4.21
CA ALA A 129 12.12 11.63 -3.99
C ALA A 129 11.65 10.77 -2.80
N ASN A 130 11.07 11.38 -1.75
CA ASN A 130 10.53 10.66 -0.59
C ASN A 130 9.16 10.01 -0.82
N GLN A 131 8.55 10.25 -1.98
CA GLN A 131 7.25 9.70 -2.39
C GLN A 131 7.37 8.76 -3.61
N THR A 132 8.54 8.73 -4.27
CA THR A 132 8.86 7.74 -5.31
C THR A 132 8.67 6.33 -4.78
N LEU A 133 8.07 5.46 -5.58
CA LEU A 133 7.85 4.06 -5.19
C LEU A 133 9.23 3.37 -5.09
N PRO A 134 9.60 2.85 -3.90
CA PRO A 134 10.87 2.14 -3.74
C PRO A 134 10.80 0.79 -4.46
N THR A 135 11.30 0.74 -5.69
CA THR A 135 11.36 -0.46 -6.53
C THR A 135 12.77 -0.66 -7.07
N ASP A 136 13.15 -1.93 -7.25
CA ASP A 136 14.44 -2.29 -7.86
C ASP A 136 14.37 -2.22 -9.40
N ASP A 137 13.18 -2.05 -9.98
CA ASP A 137 12.94 -1.94 -11.43
C ASP A 137 12.23 -0.63 -11.79
N LEU A 138 12.95 0.48 -11.61
CA LEU A 138 12.45 1.82 -11.91
C LEU A 138 12.12 2.00 -13.40
N GLU A 139 12.86 1.33 -14.29
CA GLU A 139 12.62 1.40 -15.73
C GLU A 139 11.26 0.80 -16.10
N ARG A 140 10.93 -0.38 -15.55
CA ARG A 140 9.60 -0.99 -15.73
C ARG A 140 8.49 -0.14 -15.15
N LEU A 141 8.70 0.45 -13.97
CA LEU A 141 7.72 1.35 -13.36
C LEU A 141 7.46 2.59 -14.24
N GLN A 142 8.52 3.21 -14.76
CA GLN A 142 8.43 4.36 -15.66
C GLN A 142 7.68 3.99 -16.96
N ALA A 143 8.01 2.85 -17.56
CA ALA A 143 7.33 2.37 -18.77
C ALA A 143 5.83 2.11 -18.52
N TRP A 144 5.48 1.52 -17.38
CA TRP A 144 4.09 1.31 -17.00
C TRP A 144 3.32 2.63 -16.81
N VAL A 145 3.92 3.60 -16.11
CA VAL A 145 3.32 4.93 -15.89
C VAL A 145 3.14 5.70 -17.21
N GLU A 146 4.10 5.61 -18.12
CA GLU A 146 4.00 6.20 -19.46
C GLU A 146 2.84 5.57 -20.26
N ALA A 147 2.74 4.24 -20.29
CA ALA A 147 1.67 3.53 -20.98
C ALA A 147 0.28 3.88 -20.42
N GLU A 148 0.16 4.00 -19.10
CA GLU A 148 -1.06 4.42 -18.43
C GLU A 148 -1.42 5.88 -18.73
N GLY A 149 -0.42 6.76 -18.89
CA GLY A 149 -0.60 8.13 -19.36
C GLY A 149 -1.18 8.19 -20.77
N ILE A 150 -0.58 7.48 -21.72
CA ILE A 150 -1.05 7.39 -23.12
C ILE A 150 -2.50 6.88 -23.17
N ARG A 151 -2.83 5.83 -22.39
CA ARG A 151 -4.19 5.28 -22.33
C ARG A 151 -5.22 6.32 -21.89
N ARG A 152 -4.88 7.19 -20.93
CA ARG A 152 -5.78 8.23 -20.41
C ARG A 152 -6.05 9.33 -21.42
N GLU A 153 -5.05 9.70 -22.22
CA GLU A 153 -5.17 10.72 -23.27
C GLU A 153 -6.02 10.26 -24.47
N ALA A 154 -6.17 8.95 -24.66
CA ALA A 154 -6.96 8.37 -25.75
C ALA A 154 -8.48 8.28 -25.46
N ARG A 155 -8.94 8.69 -24.28
CA ARG A 155 -10.36 8.67 -23.86
C ARG A 155 -11.05 10.01 -24.10
#